data_AF-A0A078HPI0-F1
#
_entry.id   AF-A0A078HPI0-F1
#
_cell.length_a   1.000
_cell.length_b   1.000
_cell.length_c   1.000
_cell.angle_alpha   90.00
_cell.angle_beta   90.00
_cell.angle_gamma   90.00
#
_symmetry.space_group_name_H-M   'P 1'
#
loop_
_entity.id
_entity.type
_entity.pdbx_description
1 polymer ?
#
loop_
_entity_poly.entity_id
_entity_poly.type
_entity_poly.pdbx_seq_one_letter_code
_entity_poly.pdbx_strand_id
1 'polypeptide(L)' 'MAKTTSTLVLPIIFLIMFALVEQNVGCTASMGPCEIGKSCTTKCKVTFGQMANGYCDRSTGGLGECVCVYPCPPPKTHL' A
#
# COMPACT_ATOMS: atom_id res chain seq x y z
N MET A 1 -24.34 -40.22 11.31
CA MET A 1 -23.31 -39.37 11.96
C MET A 1 -22.51 -38.68 10.87
N ALA A 2 -22.98 -37.53 10.38
CA ALA A 2 -22.28 -36.78 9.35
C ALA A 2 -21.29 -35.84 10.05
N LYS A 3 -20.00 -36.19 9.98
CA LYS A 3 -18.90 -35.40 10.53
C LYS A 3 -18.62 -34.23 9.57
N THR A 4 -19.58 -33.30 9.46
CA THR A 4 -19.58 -32.15 8.54
C THR A 4 -18.84 -30.94 9.12
N THR A 5 -18.05 -31.12 10.17
CA THR A 5 -17.25 -30.04 10.77
C THR A 5 -15.95 -29.78 10.01
N SER A 6 -15.44 -30.75 9.24
CA SER A 6 -14.13 -30.60 8.57
C SER A 6 -14.19 -29.76 7.29
N THR A 7 -15.32 -29.71 6.61
CA THR A 7 -15.45 -29.05 5.30
C THR A 7 -15.50 -27.53 5.39
N LEU A 8 -15.90 -26.98 6.56
CA LEU A 8 -15.95 -25.53 6.79
C LEU A 8 -14.60 -24.92 7.16
N VAL A 9 -13.66 -25.72 7.63
CA VAL A 9 -12.34 -25.22 8.05
C VAL A 9 -11.55 -24.67 6.86
N LEU A 10 -11.62 -25.36 5.72
CA LEU A 10 -10.95 -24.94 4.48
C LEU A 10 -11.42 -23.57 3.96
N PRO A 11 -12.72 -23.29 3.76
CA PRO A 11 -13.18 -21.99 3.28
C PRO A 11 -12.92 -20.87 4.29
N ILE A 12 -12.99 -21.16 5.61
CA ILE A 12 -12.66 -20.16 6.64
C ILE A 12 -11.19 -19.77 6.58
N ILE A 13 -10.26 -20.75 6.47
CA ILE A 13 -8.83 -20.45 6.33
C ILE A 13 -8.57 -19.64 5.05
N PHE A 14 -9.22 -19.98 3.94
CA PHE A 14 -9.07 -19.25 2.68
C PHE A 14 -9.50 -17.78 2.82
N LEU A 15 -10.63 -17.51 3.47
CA LEU A 15 -11.11 -16.15 3.74
C LEU A 15 -10.15 -15.36 4.64
N ILE A 16 -9.60 -15.99 5.68
CA ILE A 16 -8.62 -15.36 6.57
C ILE A 16 -7.36 -14.99 5.78
N MET A 17 -6.78 -15.92 5.01
CA MET A 17 -5.59 -15.64 4.22
C MET A 17 -5.81 -14.51 3.20
N PHE A 18 -6.98 -14.49 2.54
CA PHE A 18 -7.33 -13.45 1.59
C PHE A 18 -7.50 -12.06 2.25
N ALA A 19 -8.14 -12.02 3.42
CA ALA A 19 -8.25 -10.80 4.22
C ALA A 19 -6.87 -10.28 4.71
N LEU A 20 -5.93 -11.18 5.05
CA LEU A 20 -4.56 -10.80 5.36
C LEU A 20 -3.78 -10.29 4.14
N VAL A 21 -4.07 -10.79 2.92
CA VAL A 21 -3.44 -10.29 1.68
C VAL A 21 -3.86 -8.85 1.38
N GLU A 22 -5.12 -8.50 1.59
CA GLU A 22 -5.57 -7.10 1.44
C GLU A 22 -4.93 -6.15 2.47
N GLN A 23 -4.45 -6.65 3.60
CA GLN A 23 -3.67 -5.85 4.56
C GLN A 23 -2.20 -5.69 4.16
N ASN A 24 -1.70 -6.47 3.20
CA ASN A 24 -0.30 -6.46 2.78
C ASN A 24 -0.06 -5.65 1.50
N VAL A 25 -1.12 -5.15 0.86
CA VAL A 25 -0.98 -4.09 -0.15
C VAL A 25 -0.75 -2.77 0.59
N GLY A 26 0.46 -2.24 0.48
CA GLY A 26 0.81 -0.96 1.08
C GLY A 26 -0.19 0.14 0.70
N CYS A 27 -0.36 1.13 1.56
CA CYS A 27 -1.21 2.27 1.27
C CYS A 27 -0.59 3.19 0.23
N THR A 28 -1.44 3.85 -0.55
CA THR A 28 -1.04 4.82 -1.56
C THR A 28 -1.57 6.22 -1.26
N ALA A 29 -0.75 7.24 -1.45
CA ALA A 29 -1.17 8.64 -1.34
C ALA A 29 -0.53 9.48 -2.44
N SER A 30 -1.26 10.46 -2.96
CA SER A 30 -0.73 11.39 -3.95
C SER A 30 -0.26 12.70 -3.32
N MET A 31 0.85 13.25 -3.82
CA MET A 31 1.55 14.39 -3.22
C MET A 31 1.72 15.59 -4.16
N GLY A 32 0.90 15.65 -5.21
CA GLY A 32 0.93 16.70 -6.22
C GLY A 32 1.92 16.43 -7.35
N PRO A 33 2.23 17.43 -8.19
CA PRO A 33 2.95 17.23 -9.43
C PRO A 33 4.41 16.80 -9.19
N CYS A 34 4.91 15.95 -10.08
CA CYS A 34 6.31 15.57 -10.09
C CYS A 34 7.22 16.64 -10.67
N GLU A 35 8.44 16.72 -10.16
CA GLU A 35 9.50 17.51 -10.79
C GLU A 35 10.12 16.73 -11.96
N ILE A 36 10.45 17.41 -13.05
CA ILE A 36 11.11 16.81 -14.21
C ILE A 36 12.48 16.26 -13.79
N GLY A 37 12.73 14.98 -14.08
CA GLY A 37 14.02 14.33 -13.83
C GLY A 37 14.33 14.00 -12.37
N LYS A 38 13.43 14.27 -11.42
CA LYS A 38 13.63 13.93 -10.00
C LYS A 38 12.66 12.86 -9.55
N SER A 39 13.14 11.98 -8.66
CA SER A 39 12.27 11.04 -7.96
C SER A 39 11.56 11.73 -6.80
N CYS A 40 10.26 11.47 -6.66
CA CYS A 40 9.50 11.93 -5.50
C CYS A 40 9.58 10.98 -4.29
N THR A 41 10.34 9.87 -4.40
CA THR A 41 10.59 8.92 -3.30
C THR A 41 11.05 9.62 -2.01
N THR A 42 11.95 10.61 -2.12
CA THR A 42 12.47 11.33 -0.94
C THR A 42 11.34 12.06 -0.20
N LYS A 43 10.42 12.69 -0.93
CA LYS A 43 9.26 13.37 -0.35
C LYS A 43 8.34 12.37 0.37
N CYS A 44 8.07 11.23 -0.27
CA CYS A 44 7.31 10.14 0.33
C CYS A 44 7.96 9.61 1.61
N LYS A 45 9.29 9.47 1.64
CA LYS A 45 10.02 9.03 2.83
C LYS A 45 9.98 10.02 3.99
N VAL A 46 10.03 11.32 3.69
CA VAL A 46 9.92 12.38 4.69
C VAL A 46 8.52 12.37 5.33
N THR A 47 7.47 12.15 4.55
CA THR A 47 6.10 12.21 5.07
C THR A 47 5.60 10.90 5.68
N PHE A 48 5.90 9.76 5.07
CA PHE A 48 5.36 8.44 5.47
C PHE A 48 6.41 7.53 6.11
N GLY A 49 7.65 7.99 6.28
CA GLY A 49 8.74 7.25 6.89
C GLY A 49 9.66 6.54 5.89
N GLN A 50 10.81 6.04 6.37
CA GLN A 50 11.89 5.51 5.52
C GLN A 50 11.50 4.29 4.66
N MET A 51 10.45 3.57 5.06
CA MET A 51 9.90 2.44 4.31
C MET A 51 8.98 2.85 3.16
N ALA A 52 8.65 4.14 3.06
CA ALA A 52 7.87 4.64 1.95
C ALA A 52 8.69 4.69 0.67
N ASN A 53 8.03 4.38 -0.44
CA ASN A 53 8.54 4.55 -1.78
C ASN A 53 7.67 5.57 -2.53
N GLY A 54 8.18 6.09 -3.65
CA GLY A 54 7.43 7.02 -4.48
C GLY A 54 7.79 6.91 -5.94
N TYR A 55 6.80 7.08 -6.81
CA TYR A 55 6.95 7.12 -8.25
C TYR A 55 6.10 8.23 -8.87
N CYS A 56 6.45 8.64 -10.09
CA CYS A 56 5.70 9.63 -10.84
C CYS A 56 4.76 8.95 -11.83
N ASP A 57 3.47 9.00 -11.54
CA ASP A 57 2.44 8.55 -12.46
C ASP A 57 2.18 9.63 -13.52
N ARG A 58 2.47 9.32 -14.78
CA ARG A 58 2.27 10.22 -15.92
C ARG A 58 1.09 9.82 -16.79
N SER A 59 0.24 8.91 -16.31
CA SER A 59 -0.92 8.39 -17.08
C SER A 59 -1.91 9.50 -17.45
N THR A 60 -1.98 10.57 -16.67
CA THR A 60 -2.86 11.72 -16.90
C THR A 60 -2.25 12.84 -17.76
N GLY A 61 -1.00 12.69 -18.22
CA GLY A 61 -0.28 13.69 -19.01
C GLY A 61 0.37 14.80 -18.16
N GLY A 62 1.22 15.62 -18.79
CA GLY A 62 1.93 16.71 -18.13
C GLY A 62 3.10 16.26 -17.24
N LEU A 63 3.31 16.95 -16.10
CA LEU A 63 4.41 16.67 -15.17
C LEU A 63 4.29 15.29 -14.48
N GLY A 64 3.08 14.73 -14.45
CA GLY A 64 2.71 13.54 -13.70
C GLY A 64 2.43 13.86 -12.22
N GLU A 65 1.72 12.96 -11.55
CA GLU A 65 1.42 13.02 -10.12
C GLU A 65 2.40 12.13 -9.34
N CYS A 66 2.93 12.63 -8.24
CA CYS A 66 3.75 11.82 -7.34
C CYS A 66 2.83 10.91 -6.51
N VAL A 67 2.99 9.60 -6.68
CA VAL A 67 2.31 8.58 -5.91
C VAL A 67 3.29 7.94 -4.93
N CYS A 68 2.97 8.02 -3.65
CA CYS A 68 3.70 7.40 -2.57
C CYS A 68 3.08 6.06 -2.20
N VAL A 69 3.90 5.03 -2.00
CA VAL A 69 3.50 3.71 -1.50
C VAL A 69 4.18 3.49 -0.15
N TYR A 70 3.42 3.20 0.90
CA TYR A 70 3.96 3.05 2.26
C TYR A 70 3.26 1.93 3.04
N PRO A 71 3.91 1.32 4.04
CA PRO A 71 3.27 0.29 4.86
C PRO A 71 2.11 0.89 5.66
N CYS A 72 1.00 0.15 5.73
CA CYS A 72 -0.18 0.51 6.52
C CYS A 72 -0.33 -0.39 7.75
N PRO A 73 -0.66 0.14 8.95
CA PRO A 73 -0.92 1.54 9.27
C PRO A 73 0.35 2.40 9.16
N PRO A 74 0.24 3.70 8.82
CA PRO A 74 1.41 4.57 8.69
C PRO A 74 2.25 4.45 9.96
N PRO A 75 3.58 4.31 9.84
CA PRO A 75 4.44 4.25 11.02
C PRO A 75 4.09 5.47 11.87
N LYS A 76 3.66 5.22 13.11
CA LYS A 76 3.32 6.29 14.05
C LYS A 76 4.55 7.18 14.14
N THR A 77 4.52 8.32 13.47
CA THR A 77 5.44 9.41 13.74
C THR A 77 5.15 9.79 15.17
N HIS A 78 5.98 9.31 16.08
CA HIS A 78 6.07 9.81 17.44
C HIS A 78 6.51 11.27 17.33
N LEU A 79 5.53 12.16 17.11
CA LEU A 79 5.63 13.59 17.30
C LEU A 79 5.34 13.88 18.78
#